data_AF-A0A0V1P759-F1
#
_entry.id   AF-A0A0V1P759-F1
#
_cell.length_a   1.000
_cell.length_b   1.000
_cell.length_c   1.000
_cell.angle_alpha   90.00
_cell.angle_beta   90.00
_cell.angle_gamma   90.00
#
_symmetry.space_group_name_H-M   'P 1'
#
loop_
_entity.id
_entity.type
_entity.pdbx_description
1 polymer ?
#
loop_
_entity_poly.entity_id
_entity_poly.type
_entity_poly.pdbx_seq_one_letter_code
_entity_poly.pdbx_strand_id
1 'polypeptide(L)'
;MLERRIKNMERTIALHNGVKMPIIGFGTWLAWILLVCKGKSLSDALDIALETGYRHIDTAYVYENEDVVGDAVQRFLNSGKAKREDLFIVTKLHLMCVFVNIHHNPLQTLNVQFTAQQCSFNALLRHELATLIKRTSATLFITQRCYVN
;
A
#
# COMPACT_ATOMS: atom_id res chain seq x y z
N MET A 1 -20.78 -18.79 9.53
CA MET A 1 -19.36 -18.68 9.97
C MET A 1 -18.56 -17.70 9.10
N LEU A 2 -18.75 -17.70 7.78
CA LEU A 2 -18.12 -16.74 6.84
C LEU A 2 -18.51 -15.28 7.09
N GLU A 3 -19.79 -14.98 7.35
CA GLU A 3 -20.24 -13.61 7.61
C GLU A 3 -19.56 -12.97 8.83
N ARG A 4 -19.31 -13.74 9.89
CA ARG A 4 -18.53 -13.30 11.06
C ARG A 4 -17.06 -13.01 10.71
N ARG A 5 -16.48 -13.71 9.72
CA ARG A 5 -15.11 -13.48 9.26
C ARG A 5 -15.01 -12.21 8.43
N ILE A 6 -15.97 -11.97 7.53
CA ILE A 6 -16.07 -10.74 6.73
C ILE A 6 -16.28 -9.52 7.63
N LYS A 7 -17.15 -9.61 8.65
CA LYS A 7 -17.40 -8.54 9.62
C LYS A 7 -16.15 -8.10 10.40
N ASN A 8 -15.14 -8.96 10.54
CA ASN A 8 -13.87 -8.61 11.17
C ASN A 8 -12.90 -7.91 10.20
N MET A 9 -13.04 -8.13 8.89
CA MET A 9 -12.20 -7.49 7.85
C MET A 9 -12.57 -6.02 7.63
N GLU A 10 -13.81 -5.63 7.95
CA GLU A 10 -14.29 -4.24 7.85
C GLU A 10 -13.87 -3.36 9.05
N ARG A 11 -13.23 -3.93 10.07
CA ARG A 11 -12.79 -3.13 11.23
C ARG A 11 -11.72 -2.14 10.80
N THR A 12 -11.90 -0.90 11.22
CA THR A 12 -10.97 0.19 10.94
C THR A 12 -10.52 0.85 12.24
N ILE A 13 -9.32 1.40 12.22
CA ILE A 13 -8.81 2.31 13.24
C ILE A 13 -8.69 3.71 12.65
N ALA A 14 -9.07 4.73 13.42
CA ALA A 14 -8.86 6.11 13.03
C ALA A 14 -7.39 6.48 13.25
N LEU A 15 -6.73 6.95 12.19
CA LEU A 15 -5.41 7.53 12.28
C LEU A 15 -5.50 8.95 12.87
N HIS A 16 -4.36 9.53 13.25
CA HIS A 16 -4.31 10.85 13.89
C HIS A 16 -4.93 11.98 13.04
N ASN A 17 -5.06 11.78 11.73
CA ASN A 17 -5.66 12.71 10.78
C ASN A 17 -7.13 12.38 10.46
N GLY A 18 -7.76 11.48 11.22
CA GLY A 18 -9.16 11.07 11.03
C GLY A 18 -9.40 10.06 9.90
N VAL A 19 -8.38 9.72 9.11
CA VAL A 19 -8.49 8.70 8.06
C VAL A 19 -8.71 7.33 8.71
N LYS A 20 -9.68 6.56 8.21
CA LYS A 20 -9.96 5.20 8.66
C LYS A 20 -9.09 4.20 7.93
N MET A 21 -8.22 3.50 8.65
CA MET A 21 -7.35 2.46 8.11
C MET A 21 -7.90 1.07 8.49
N PRO A 22 -8.09 0.13 7.54
CA PRO A 22 -8.45 -1.23 7.87
C PRO A 22 -7.35 -1.91 8.70
N ILE A 23 -7.75 -2.57 9.78
CA ILE A 23 -6.81 -3.15 10.77
C ILE A 23 -6.03 -4.35 10.24
N ILE A 24 -6.53 -5.01 9.19
CA ILE A 24 -5.89 -6.15 8.54
C ILE A 24 -5.48 -5.72 7.13
N GLY A 25 -4.18 -5.81 6.85
CA GLY A 25 -3.60 -5.53 5.54
C GLY A 25 -3.02 -6.77 4.88
N PHE A 26 -3.02 -6.79 3.55
CA PHE A 26 -2.37 -7.80 2.72
C PHE A 26 -0.99 -7.30 2.29
N GLY A 27 0.07 -7.94 2.79
CA GLY A 27 1.46 -7.58 2.42
C GLY A 27 1.93 -8.28 1.16
N THR A 28 2.63 -7.55 0.28
CA THR A 28 3.12 -8.07 -1.01
C THR A 28 4.64 -8.34 -1.04
N TRP A 29 5.35 -8.17 0.07
CA TRP A 29 6.79 -8.43 0.13
C TRP A 29 7.12 -9.91 -0.10
N LEU A 30 8.19 -10.19 -0.85
CA LEU A 30 8.66 -11.55 -1.20
C LEU A 30 7.64 -12.44 -1.92
N ALA A 31 6.57 -11.86 -2.45
CA ALA A 31 5.55 -12.62 -3.16
C ALA A 31 6.13 -13.43 -4.33
N TRP A 32 7.09 -12.86 -5.06
CA TRP A 32 7.76 -13.54 -6.18
C TRP A 32 8.41 -14.85 -5.72
N ILE A 33 9.25 -14.83 -4.68
CA ILE A 33 10.01 -16.01 -4.25
C ILE A 33 9.11 -17.03 -3.55
N LEU A 34 8.18 -16.58 -2.71
CA LEU A 34 7.34 -17.48 -1.91
C LEU A 34 6.22 -18.16 -2.71
N LEU A 35 5.68 -17.49 -3.73
CA LEU A 35 4.57 -18.00 -4.52
C LEU A 35 5.06 -18.83 -5.71
N VAL A 36 6.18 -18.44 -6.36
CA VAL A 36 6.77 -19.22 -7.46
C VAL A 36 7.17 -20.61 -6.97
N CYS A 37 7.77 -20.74 -5.78
CA CYS A 37 8.07 -22.04 -5.19
C CYS A 37 6.84 -22.93 -4.93
N LYS A 38 5.63 -22.37 -4.97
CA LYS A 38 4.35 -23.06 -4.77
C LYS A 38 3.50 -23.14 -6.04
N GLY A 39 4.02 -22.71 -7.19
CA GLY A 39 3.29 -22.66 -8.45
C GLY A 39 2.09 -21.70 -8.45
N LYS A 40 2.15 -20.63 -7.64
CA LYS A 40 1.10 -19.60 -7.54
C LYS A 40 1.66 -18.24 -7.98
N SER A 41 0.77 -17.33 -8.39
CA SER A 41 1.14 -15.95 -8.72
C SER A 41 0.68 -14.96 -7.64
N LEU A 42 1.35 -13.80 -7.57
CA LEU A 42 0.90 -12.68 -6.74
C LEU A 42 -0.49 -12.18 -7.18
N SER A 43 -0.77 -12.21 -8.48
CA SER A 43 -2.07 -11.83 -9.03
C SER A 43 -3.20 -12.68 -8.43
N ASP A 44 -3.06 -14.01 -8.42
CA ASP A 44 -4.08 -14.90 -7.86
C ASP A 44 -4.29 -14.65 -6.37
N ALA A 45 -3.20 -14.39 -5.64
CA ALA A 45 -3.26 -14.12 -4.21
C ALA A 45 -3.99 -12.80 -3.92
N LEU A 46 -3.76 -11.77 -4.73
CA LEU A 46 -4.46 -10.48 -4.64
C LEU A 46 -5.94 -10.62 -4.99
N ASP A 47 -6.27 -11.34 -6.07
CA ASP A 47 -7.65 -11.58 -6.47
C ASP A 47 -8.41 -12.30 -5.34
N ILE A 48 -7.83 -13.36 -4.76
CA ILE A 48 -8.41 -14.08 -3.61
C ILE A 48 -8.55 -13.15 -2.39
N ALA A 49 -7.55 -12.34 -2.08
CA ALA A 49 -7.60 -11.43 -0.94
C ALA A 49 -8.72 -10.40 -1.08
N LEU A 50 -8.85 -9.78 -2.26
CA LEU A 50 -9.87 -8.77 -2.54
C LEU A 50 -11.29 -9.36 -2.48
N GLU A 51 -11.49 -10.55 -3.05
CA GLU A 51 -12.74 -11.31 -2.99
C GLU A 51 -13.09 -11.76 -1.55
N THR A 52 -12.08 -12.07 -0.74
CA THR A 52 -12.27 -12.44 0.68
C THR A 52 -12.66 -11.24 1.56
N GLY A 53 -12.48 -10.02 1.06
CA GLY A 53 -12.84 -8.78 1.77
C GLY A 53 -11.65 -7.98 2.29
N TYR A 54 -10.41 -8.26 1.85
CA TYR A 54 -9.30 -7.37 2.13
C TYR A 54 -9.54 -6.02 1.45
N ARG A 55 -9.28 -4.95 2.20
CA ARG A 55 -9.38 -3.58 1.71
C ARG A 55 -8.10 -2.78 1.95
N HIS A 56 -7.15 -3.33 2.72
CA HIS A 56 -5.84 -2.72 2.92
C HIS A 56 -4.77 -3.55 2.21
N ILE A 57 -4.02 -2.93 1.30
CA ILE A 57 -2.89 -3.54 0.58
C ILE A 57 -1.60 -2.80 0.93
N ASP A 58 -0.60 -3.54 1.39
CA ASP A 58 0.73 -3.01 1.71
C ASP A 58 1.73 -3.42 0.62
N THR A 59 2.29 -2.42 -0.05
CA THR A 59 3.34 -2.57 -1.07
C THR A 59 4.51 -1.61 -0.84
N ALA A 60 5.51 -1.67 -1.69
CA ALA A 60 6.65 -0.76 -1.71
C ALA A 60 7.29 -0.74 -3.09
N TYR A 61 7.91 0.37 -3.46
CA TYR A 61 8.69 0.47 -4.69
C TYR A 61 9.75 -0.63 -4.80
N VAL A 62 10.47 -0.89 -3.70
CA VAL A 62 11.56 -1.89 -3.64
C VAL A 62 11.06 -3.35 -3.74
N TYR A 63 9.74 -3.58 -3.70
CA TYR A 63 9.21 -4.92 -3.89
C TYR A 63 9.14 -5.33 -5.36
N GLU A 64 9.31 -4.37 -6.29
CA GLU A 64 9.35 -4.59 -7.74
C GLU A 64 8.13 -5.37 -8.26
N ASN A 65 6.95 -5.11 -7.67
CA ASN A 65 5.70 -5.81 -8.01
C ASN A 65 4.45 -4.90 -8.00
N GLU A 66 4.65 -3.58 -7.96
CA GLU A 66 3.56 -2.59 -7.90
C GLU A 66 2.73 -2.53 -9.19
N ASP A 67 3.31 -2.94 -10.32
CA ASP A 67 2.63 -3.20 -11.59
C ASP A 67 1.57 -4.29 -11.44
N VAL A 68 1.95 -5.45 -10.90
CA VAL A 68 1.02 -6.58 -10.66
C VAL A 68 -0.08 -6.18 -9.68
N VAL A 69 0.26 -5.41 -8.64
CA VAL A 69 -0.71 -4.88 -7.67
C VAL A 69 -1.68 -3.91 -8.35
N GLY A 70 -1.17 -2.98 -9.16
CA GLY A 70 -1.97 -2.00 -9.89
C GLY A 70 -2.98 -2.67 -10.82
N ASP A 71 -2.55 -3.67 -11.58
CA ASP A 71 -3.40 -4.42 -12.49
C ASP A 71 -4.51 -5.19 -11.74
N ALA A 72 -4.18 -5.88 -10.65
CA ALA A 72 -5.16 -6.60 -9.85
C ALA A 72 -6.22 -5.66 -9.25
N VAL A 73 -5.78 -4.52 -8.69
CA VAL A 73 -6.68 -3.50 -8.17
C VAL A 73 -7.57 -2.93 -9.28
N GLN A 74 -7.01 -2.61 -10.45
CA GLN A 74 -7.77 -2.07 -11.56
C GLN A 74 -8.84 -3.06 -12.04
N ARG A 75 -8.50 -4.35 -12.19
CA ARG A 75 -9.47 -5.39 -12.54
C ARG A 75 -10.58 -5.49 -11.49
N PHE A 76 -10.22 -5.47 -10.20
CA PHE A 76 -11.19 -5.54 -9.12
C PHE A 76 -12.14 -4.32 -9.11
N LEU A 77 -11.61 -3.11 -9.31
CA LEU A 77 -12.43 -1.90 -9.43
C LEU A 77 -13.36 -1.96 -10.66
N ASN A 78 -12.84 -2.44 -11.79
CA ASN A 78 -13.62 -2.61 -13.03
C ASN A 78 -14.74 -3.65 -12.88
N SER A 79 -14.61 -4.61 -11.96
CA SER A 79 -15.67 -5.59 -11.65
C SER A 79 -16.89 -4.97 -10.95
N GLY A 80 -16.77 -3.73 -10.44
CA GLY A 80 -17.85 -3.04 -9.71
C GLY A 80 -18.07 -3.52 -8.28
N LYS A 81 -17.26 -4.45 -7.77
CA LYS A 81 -17.38 -5.01 -6.41
C LYS A 81 -16.92 -4.06 -5.30
N ALA A 82 -16.14 -3.04 -5.64
CA ALA A 82 -15.69 -1.99 -4.73
C ALA A 82 -15.37 -0.72 -5.52
N LYS A 83 -15.38 0.41 -4.82
CA LYS A 83 -14.90 1.69 -5.33
C LYS A 83 -13.48 1.94 -4.87
N ARG A 84 -12.79 2.89 -5.50
CA ARG A 84 -11.43 3.27 -5.11
C ARG A 84 -11.35 3.72 -3.66
N GLU A 85 -12.36 4.44 -3.18
CA GLU A 85 -12.48 4.93 -1.80
C GLU A 85 -12.60 3.82 -0.76
N ASP A 86 -13.00 2.61 -1.17
CA ASP A 86 -13.06 1.45 -0.28
C ASP A 86 -11.68 0.80 -0.06
N LEU A 87 -10.67 1.20 -0.83
CA LEU A 87 -9.32 0.62 -0.79
C LEU A 87 -8.32 1.53 -0.08
N PHE A 88 -7.57 0.95 0.85
CA PHE A 88 -6.47 1.56 1.57
C PHE A 88 -5.15 0.96 1.07
N ILE A 89 -4.51 1.63 0.11
CA ILE A 89 -3.27 1.12 -0.51
C ILE A 89 -2.11 1.94 0.03
N VAL A 90 -1.11 1.24 0.56
CA VAL A 90 0.11 1.82 1.11
C VAL A 90 1.29 1.44 0.23
N THR A 91 2.08 2.43 -0.19
CA THR A 91 3.41 2.21 -0.79
C THR A 91 4.50 2.85 0.05
N LYS A 92 5.76 2.49 -0.20
CA LYS A 92 6.93 3.00 0.52
C LYS A 92 7.91 3.68 -0.42
N LEU A 93 8.24 4.93 -0.08
CA LEU A 93 9.23 5.71 -0.80
C LEU A 93 10.63 5.12 -0.55
N HIS A 94 11.26 4.65 -1.62
CA HIS A 94 12.65 4.23 -1.58
C HIS A 94 13.58 5.45 -1.69
N LEU A 95 14.70 5.39 -0.97
CA LEU A 95 15.66 6.50 -0.89
C LEU A 95 16.13 6.95 -2.28
N MET A 96 16.34 6.02 -3.21
CA MET A 96 16.73 6.38 -4.58
C MET A 96 15.68 7.23 -5.30
N CYS A 97 14.38 6.99 -5.10
CA CYS A 97 13.33 7.77 -5.76
C CYS A 97 13.41 9.27 -5.45
N VAL A 98 13.97 9.64 -4.29
CA VAL A 98 14.15 11.03 -3.88
C VAL A 98 15.34 11.69 -4.60
N PHE A 99 16.41 10.92 -4.89
CA PHE A 99 17.62 11.46 -5.50
C PHE A 99 17.61 11.50 -7.03
N VAL A 100 16.85 10.63 -7.70
CA VAL A 100 16.83 10.55 -9.18
C VAL A 100 15.61 11.18 -9.86
N ASN A 101 14.67 11.76 -9.12
CA ASN A 101 13.48 12.44 -9.70
C ASN A 101 12.66 11.50 -10.63
N ILE A 102 12.72 10.18 -10.41
CA ILE A 102 12.02 9.18 -11.19
C ILE A 102 10.60 9.04 -10.62
N HIS A 103 9.65 9.73 -11.23
CA HIS A 103 8.24 9.70 -10.84
C HIS A 103 7.38 8.67 -11.58
N HIS A 104 7.95 7.81 -12.43
CA HIS A 104 7.17 6.79 -13.15
C HIS A 104 6.82 5.61 -12.23
N ASN A 105 5.77 5.77 -11.42
CA ASN A 105 5.19 4.68 -10.65
C ASN A 105 3.72 4.48 -11.10
N PRO A 106 3.32 3.27 -11.57
CA PRO A 106 1.97 3.01 -12.05
C PRO A 106 0.89 3.25 -10.98
N LEU A 107 1.23 3.20 -9.70
CA LEU A 107 0.29 3.43 -8.59
C LEU A 107 0.00 4.91 -8.30
N GLN A 108 0.76 5.86 -8.87
CA GLN A 108 0.47 7.29 -8.69
C GLN A 108 -0.89 7.70 -9.28
N THR A 109 -1.33 7.04 -10.36
CA THR A 109 -2.64 7.28 -10.99
C THR A 109 -3.81 6.90 -10.08
N LEU A 110 -3.57 6.07 -9.06
CA LEU A 110 -4.59 5.59 -8.13
C LEU A 110 -4.66 6.42 -6.84
N ASN A 111 -4.01 7.59 -6.74
CA ASN A 111 -4.07 8.45 -5.55
C ASN A 111 -3.69 7.67 -4.25
N VAL A 112 -2.56 6.96 -4.32
CA VAL A 112 -2.10 6.02 -3.29
C VAL A 112 -1.47 6.77 -2.11
N GLN A 113 -1.65 6.24 -0.91
CA GLN A 113 -1.07 6.80 0.31
C GLN A 113 0.38 6.37 0.42
N PHE A 114 1.28 7.34 0.52
CA PHE A 114 2.71 7.07 0.61
C PHE A 114 3.10 6.98 2.08
N THR A 115 3.84 5.94 2.44
CA THR A 115 4.40 5.74 3.77
C THR A 115 5.91 5.64 3.63
N ALA A 116 6.68 6.64 4.00
CA ALA A 116 8.12 6.51 3.88
C ALA A 116 8.68 5.56 4.95
N GLN A 117 9.50 4.59 4.51
CA GLN A 117 10.03 3.56 5.38
C GLN A 117 11.12 4.16 6.28
N GLN A 118 11.07 3.83 7.56
CA GLN A 118 11.83 4.51 8.62
C GLN A 118 13.36 4.49 8.41
N CYS A 119 13.89 3.46 7.72
CA CYS A 119 15.30 3.39 7.37
C CYS A 119 15.73 4.49 6.37
N SER A 120 14.85 4.90 5.44
CA SER A 120 15.12 5.93 4.44
C SER A 120 15.05 7.36 5.02
N PHE A 121 14.32 7.56 6.11
CA PHE A 121 14.11 8.87 6.72
C PHE A 121 15.32 9.41 7.47
N ASN A 122 16.12 8.55 8.11
CA ASN A 122 17.32 8.98 8.81
C ASN A 122 18.36 9.61 7.87
N ALA A 123 18.22 9.41 6.55
CA ALA A 123 19.12 9.93 5.52
C ALA A 123 18.62 11.24 4.86
N LEU A 124 17.37 11.67 5.05
CA LEU A 124 16.79 12.82 4.35
C LEU A 124 16.50 13.99 5.29
N LEU A 125 16.98 15.20 4.92
CA LEU A 125 16.67 16.44 5.61
C LEU A 125 15.17 16.77 5.50
N ARG A 126 14.54 17.19 6.60
CA ARG A 126 13.08 17.48 6.69
C ARG A 126 12.56 18.43 5.61
N HIS A 127 13.40 19.31 5.08
CA HIS A 127 13.04 20.26 4.03
C HIS A 127 12.82 19.60 2.66
N GLU A 128 13.65 18.63 2.27
CA GLU A 128 13.52 17.94 0.98
C GLU A 128 12.25 17.09 0.93
N LEU A 129 11.88 16.52 2.08
CA LEU A 129 10.62 15.79 2.26
C LEU A 129 9.38 16.68 2.07
N ALA A 130 9.39 17.90 2.63
CA ALA A 130 8.27 18.83 2.48
C ALA A 130 8.04 19.24 1.01
N THR A 131 9.12 19.40 0.24
CA THR A 131 9.05 19.70 -1.20
C THR A 131 8.53 18.50 -1.99
N LEU A 132 8.90 17.28 -1.62
CA LEU A 132 8.41 16.06 -2.28
C LEU A 132 6.90 15.85 -2.05
N ILE A 133 6.43 16.03 -0.82
CA ILE A 133 4.99 15.92 -0.45
C ILE A 133 4.15 16.92 -1.26
N LYS A 134 4.64 18.17 -1.39
CA LYS A 134 3.97 19.21 -2.18
C LYS A 134 3.89 18.88 -3.67
N ARG A 135 4.81 18.07 -4.19
CA ARG A 135 4.89 17.73 -5.62
C ARG A 135 4.06 16.51 -6.03
N THR A 136 3.83 15.56 -5.12
CA THR A 136 3.18 14.28 -5.46
C THR A 136 1.69 14.21 -5.13
N SER A 137 1.08 15.28 -4.58
CA SER A 137 -0.29 15.26 -4.02
C SER A 137 -0.53 14.10 -3.03
N ALA A 138 0.55 13.55 -2.48
CA ALA A 138 0.54 12.36 -1.65
C ALA A 138 0.24 12.71 -0.20
N THR A 139 -0.68 11.97 0.42
CA THR A 139 -0.73 11.94 1.89
C THR A 139 0.41 11.07 2.39
N LEU A 140 1.43 11.70 2.98
CA LEU A 140 2.57 11.00 3.57
C LEU A 140 2.21 10.53 4.98
N PHE A 141 2.07 9.23 5.17
CA PHE A 141 2.07 8.61 6.49
C PHE A 141 3.53 8.44 6.94
N ILE A 142 3.98 9.31 7.83
CA ILE A 142 5.22 9.07 8.56
C ILE A 142 4.85 8.04 9.61
N THR A 143 5.27 6.78 9.46
CA THR A 143 5.29 5.85 10.60
C THR A 143 6.32 6.41 11.57
N GLN A 144 5.88 7.25 12.50
CA GLN A 144 6.72 7.61 13.63
C GLN A 144 7.08 6.32 14.37
N ARG A 145 8.31 6.27 14.84
CA ARG A 145 8.84 5.23 15.73
C ARG A 145 7.77 4.95 16.78
N CYS A 146 7.18 3.76 16.75
CA CYS A 146 6.43 3.26 17.90
C CYS A 146 7.45 3.14 19.04
N TYR A 147 7.55 4.19 19.87
CA TYR A 147 8.00 3.99 21.24
C TYR A 147 6.87 3.27 21.93
N VAL A 148 7.02 1.95 22.02
CA VAL A 148 6.32 1.18 23.05
C VAL A 148 7.04 1.55 24.35
N ASN A 149 6.33 2.23 25.26
CA ASN A 149 6.82 2.45 26.62
C ASN A 149 7.08 1.10 27.32
#